data_AF-D8LWV3-F1
#
_entry.id   AF-D8LWV3-F1
#
_cell.length_a   1.000
_cell.length_b   1.000
_cell.length_c   1.000
_cell.angle_alpha   90.00
_cell.angle_beta   90.00
_cell.angle_gamma   90.00
#
_symmetry.space_group_name_H-M   'P 1'
#
loop_
_entity.id
_entity.type
_entity.pdbx_description
1 polymer ?
#
loop_
_entity_poly.entity_id
_entity_poly.type
_entity_poly.pdbx_seq_one_letter_code
_entity_poly.pdbx_strand_id
1 'polypeptide(L)'
;MDRGEGGGDLQSLFGGRMSKYYAVEQIAKAMKPQLVNGVWQKPKLSARRIARIRKECLRYGTINGIQAQWNPEWDKPAKSWIPKSPKGHAFDNKLAERVALIDKNLKGMDKLIEETRKEAYLTKPHTFLDIKLDADDYDEFFEIGKRVTSKARKANRAAEAAKAAAKAAAKATTKATAKTTAKATAKSAAETAKEPAKEAEKKEKVNEKQKMGKEGAKKEKGKEAETDKK
;
A
#
# COMPACT_ATOMS: atom_id res chain seq x y z
N MET A 1 -12.60 15.37 -99.20
CA MET A 1 -11.19 15.08 -98.90
C MET A 1 -10.65 16.28 -98.17
N ASP A 2 -10.64 16.22 -96.85
CA ASP A 2 -10.15 17.29 -95.99
C ASP A 2 -9.25 16.61 -94.96
N ARG A 3 -7.93 16.80 -95.09
CA ARG A 3 -6.92 16.21 -94.19
C ARG A 3 -6.61 17.25 -93.13
N GLY A 4 -7.36 17.21 -92.03
CA GLY A 4 -7.08 18.02 -90.84
C GLY A 4 -5.71 17.67 -90.25
N GLU A 5 -4.86 18.69 -90.20
CA GLU A 5 -3.52 18.69 -89.64
C GLU A 5 -3.55 18.38 -88.14
N GLY A 6 -3.24 17.12 -87.79
CA GLY A 6 -2.92 16.72 -86.42
C GLY A 6 -1.52 17.20 -86.04
N GLY A 7 -1.39 18.48 -85.66
CA GLY A 7 -0.23 19.04 -84.98
C GLY A 7 -0.15 18.53 -83.53
N GLY A 8 0.02 17.22 -83.36
CA GLY A 8 0.30 16.62 -82.07
C GLY A 8 1.74 16.90 -81.67
N ASP A 9 1.93 17.74 -80.67
CA ASP A 9 3.19 18.03 -80.00
C ASP A 9 3.91 16.73 -79.57
N LEU A 10 4.76 16.22 -80.47
CA LEU A 10 5.68 15.11 -80.23
C LEU A 10 6.78 15.43 -79.19
N GLN A 11 6.77 16.62 -78.59
CA GLN A 11 7.65 16.99 -77.47
C GLN A 11 7.14 16.48 -76.11
N SER A 12 5.91 15.97 -76.00
CA SER A 12 5.33 15.51 -74.72
C SER A 12 5.55 14.02 -74.40
N LEU A 13 6.26 13.26 -75.26
CA LEU A 13 6.42 11.80 -75.12
C LEU A 13 7.83 11.34 -74.75
N PHE A 14 8.76 12.26 -74.53
CA PHE A 14 9.99 11.94 -73.80
C PHE A 14 9.69 11.94 -72.30
N GLY A 15 9.34 10.76 -71.78
CA GLY A 15 9.36 10.48 -70.35
C GLY A 15 10.60 11.11 -69.73
N GLY A 16 10.37 12.13 -68.91
CA GLY A 16 11.38 12.99 -68.33
C GLY A 16 12.40 12.17 -67.56
N ARG A 17 13.48 11.77 -68.25
CA ARG A 17 14.78 11.57 -67.60
C ARG A 17 15.18 12.94 -67.10
N MET A 18 14.64 13.30 -65.93
CA MET A 18 15.12 14.40 -65.10
C MET A 18 16.63 14.38 -65.24
N SER A 19 17.20 15.51 -65.68
CA SER A 19 18.63 15.78 -65.69
C SER A 19 19.28 14.93 -64.60
N LYS A 20 20.27 14.11 -64.97
CA LYS A 20 20.95 13.18 -64.06
C LYS A 20 21.43 13.88 -62.79
N TYR A 21 21.53 15.21 -62.82
CA TYR A 21 21.97 16.09 -61.76
C TYR A 21 20.84 17.04 -61.34
N TYR A 22 20.41 16.94 -60.08
CA TYR A 22 19.56 17.94 -59.44
C TYR A 22 20.39 19.22 -59.23
N ALA A 23 19.79 20.39 -59.51
CA ALA A 23 20.35 21.67 -59.09
C ALA A 23 20.45 21.72 -57.56
N VAL A 24 21.44 22.43 -57.02
CA VAL A 24 21.75 22.49 -55.58
C VAL A 24 20.50 22.83 -54.74
N GLU A 25 19.68 23.76 -55.22
CA GLU A 25 18.44 24.20 -54.57
C GLU A 25 17.34 23.13 -54.51
N GLN A 26 17.31 22.22 -55.49
CA GLN A 26 16.32 21.15 -55.56
C GLN A 26 16.71 19.93 -54.72
N ILE A 27 17.98 19.79 -54.37
CA ILE A 27 18.48 18.64 -53.59
C ILE A 27 17.81 18.58 -52.22
N ALA A 28 17.69 19.71 -51.51
CA ALA A 28 17.03 19.77 -50.22
C ALA A 28 15.57 19.29 -50.27
N LYS A 29 14.84 19.66 -51.33
CA LYS A 29 13.44 19.23 -51.58
C LYS A 29 13.34 17.76 -51.99
N ALA A 30 14.33 17.26 -52.73
CA ALA A 30 14.38 15.87 -53.21
C ALA A 30 14.81 14.87 -52.12
N MET A 31 15.47 15.34 -51.06
CA MET A 31 15.92 14.55 -49.91
C MET A 31 14.80 14.24 -48.91
N LYS A 32 13.81 15.13 -48.78
CA LYS A 32 12.70 14.99 -47.82
C LYS A 32 11.53 14.21 -48.47
N PRO A 33 10.83 13.35 -47.71
CA PRO A 33 9.58 12.75 -48.18
C PRO A 33 8.53 13.84 -48.41
N GLN A 34 7.65 13.61 -49.39
CA GLN A 34 6.62 14.58 -49.78
C GLN A 34 5.24 13.98 -49.53
N LEU A 35 4.33 14.77 -48.99
CA LEU A 35 2.93 14.38 -48.85
C LEU A 35 2.21 14.73 -50.15
N VAL A 36 1.77 13.73 -50.90
CA VAL A 36 1.05 13.91 -52.18
C VAL A 36 -0.24 13.09 -52.11
N ASN A 37 -1.37 13.76 -52.29
CA ASN A 37 -2.71 13.13 -52.25
C ASN A 37 -2.97 12.31 -50.97
N GLY A 38 -2.54 12.83 -49.81
CA GLY A 38 -2.69 12.16 -48.51
C GLY A 38 -1.74 10.98 -48.28
N VAL A 39 -0.89 10.64 -49.25
CA VAL A 39 0.09 9.55 -49.13
C VAL A 39 1.49 10.11 -49.02
N TRP A 40 2.26 9.62 -48.05
CA TRP A 40 3.68 9.94 -47.92
C TRP A 40 4.48 9.23 -49.01
N GLN A 41 4.94 10.01 -49.98
CA GLN A 41 5.83 9.54 -51.03
C GLN A 41 7.27 9.46 -50.53
N LYS A 42 7.97 8.41 -50.99
CA LYS A 42 9.39 8.23 -50.73
C LYS A 42 10.18 9.42 -51.32
N PRO A 43 11.32 9.80 -50.71
CA PRO A 43 12.15 10.86 -51.27
C PRO A 43 12.63 10.49 -52.67
N LYS A 44 12.78 11.50 -53.55
CA LYS A 44 13.25 11.32 -54.92
C LYS A 44 14.71 10.84 -54.97
N LEU A 45 15.50 11.17 -53.94
CA LEU A 45 16.86 10.69 -53.75
C LEU A 45 16.91 9.58 -52.69
N SER A 46 17.52 8.45 -53.03
CA SER A 46 17.76 7.37 -52.07
C SER A 46 18.81 7.76 -51.04
N ALA A 47 18.73 7.20 -49.83
CA ALA A 47 19.70 7.45 -48.76
C ALA A 47 21.15 7.18 -49.17
N ARG A 48 21.38 6.13 -49.99
CA ARG A 48 22.71 5.82 -50.53
C ARG A 48 23.23 6.92 -51.45
N ARG A 49 22.37 7.49 -52.30
CA ARG A 49 22.73 8.56 -53.21
C ARG A 49 23.02 9.86 -52.46
N ILE A 50 22.23 10.17 -51.44
CA ILE A 50 22.46 11.30 -50.52
C ILE A 50 23.82 11.16 -49.84
N ALA A 51 24.15 9.99 -49.29
CA ALA A 51 25.44 9.74 -48.66
C ALA A 51 26.62 9.88 -49.63
N ARG A 52 26.44 9.51 -50.92
CA ARG A 52 27.45 9.72 -51.96
C ARG A 52 27.67 11.21 -52.24
N ILE A 53 26.58 11.96 -52.46
CA ILE A 53 26.65 13.42 -52.68
C ILE A 53 27.31 14.11 -51.48
N ARG A 54 26.97 13.72 -50.26
CA ARG A 54 27.61 14.23 -49.04
C ARG A 54 29.12 13.97 -49.05
N LYS A 55 29.56 12.76 -49.38
CA LYS A 55 31.00 12.41 -49.46
C LYS A 55 31.71 13.21 -50.55
N GLU A 56 31.11 13.36 -51.71
CA GLU A 56 31.68 14.15 -52.83
C GLU A 56 31.80 15.62 -52.46
N CYS A 57 30.77 16.19 -51.84
CA CYS A 57 30.75 17.58 -51.40
C CYS A 57 31.78 17.86 -50.29
N LEU A 58 31.89 16.97 -49.29
CA LEU A 58 32.90 17.11 -48.23
C LEU A 58 34.33 16.91 -48.74
N ARG A 59 34.53 16.12 -49.81
CA ARG A 59 35.86 15.82 -50.34
C ARG A 59 36.35 16.86 -51.36
N TYR A 60 35.48 17.29 -52.26
CA TYR A 60 35.84 18.13 -53.41
C TYR A 60 35.23 19.52 -53.36
N GLY A 61 34.38 19.82 -52.36
CA GLY A 61 33.66 21.11 -52.29
C GLY A 61 32.67 21.31 -53.43
N THR A 62 32.26 20.22 -54.10
CA THR A 62 31.36 20.27 -55.25
C THR A 62 30.17 19.33 -55.07
N ILE A 63 29.01 19.77 -55.56
CA ILE A 63 27.81 18.96 -55.67
C ILE A 63 27.51 18.84 -57.17
N ASN A 64 27.60 17.63 -57.71
CA ASN A 64 27.39 17.36 -59.13
C ASN A 64 28.29 18.22 -60.06
N GLY A 65 29.51 18.55 -59.62
CA GLY A 65 30.48 19.36 -60.38
C GLY A 65 30.32 20.88 -60.24
N ILE A 66 29.29 21.35 -59.52
CA ILE A 66 29.11 22.77 -59.19
C ILE A 66 29.72 23.02 -57.81
N GLN A 67 30.48 24.10 -57.65
CA GLN A 67 31.04 24.49 -56.36
C GLN A 67 29.92 24.81 -55.37
N ALA A 68 29.78 23.99 -54.33
CA ALA A 68 28.71 24.09 -53.36
C ALA A 68 29.11 23.41 -52.05
N GLN A 69 28.70 24.02 -50.94
CA GLN A 69 28.97 23.53 -49.60
C GLN A 69 27.79 22.69 -49.08
N TRP A 70 28.10 21.62 -48.34
CA TRP A 70 27.10 20.79 -47.70
C TRP A 70 26.45 21.54 -46.54
N ASN A 71 25.13 21.70 -46.55
CA ASN A 71 24.42 22.28 -45.41
C ASN A 71 24.24 21.21 -44.31
N PRO A 72 24.77 21.40 -43.09
CA PRO A 72 24.62 20.45 -41.99
C PRO A 72 23.17 20.22 -41.54
N GLU A 73 22.24 21.14 -41.83
CA GLU A 73 20.81 20.99 -41.56
C GLU A 73 20.14 19.88 -42.41
N TRP A 74 20.80 19.45 -43.48
CA TRP A 74 20.33 18.34 -44.31
C TRP A 74 20.58 16.98 -43.67
N ASP A 75 21.44 16.93 -42.66
CA ASP A 75 21.68 15.74 -41.87
C ASP A 75 20.64 15.58 -40.76
N LYS A 76 20.36 14.32 -40.43
CA LYS A 76 19.49 14.01 -39.29
C LYS A 76 20.23 14.38 -38.01
N PRO A 77 19.57 14.98 -37.01
CA PRO A 77 20.21 15.29 -35.73
C PRO A 77 20.76 14.01 -35.12
N ALA A 78 22.00 14.05 -34.65
CA ALA A 78 22.62 12.94 -33.96
C ALA A 78 21.84 12.70 -32.65
N LYS A 79 21.13 11.58 -32.57
CA LYS A 79 20.51 11.18 -31.31
C LYS A 79 21.64 10.80 -30.36
N SER A 80 21.80 11.53 -29.26
CA SER A 80 22.66 11.09 -28.17
C SER A 80 22.13 9.76 -27.68
N TRP A 81 22.84 8.68 -27.99
CA TRP A 81 22.49 7.35 -27.52
C TRP A 81 22.90 7.24 -26.06
N ILE A 82 22.03 7.72 -25.17
CA ILE A 82 22.15 7.49 -23.74
C ILE A 82 21.53 6.13 -23.48
N PRO A 83 22.29 5.13 -23.02
CA PRO A 83 21.72 3.82 -22.70
C PRO A 83 20.67 4.00 -21.60
N LYS A 84 19.52 3.35 -21.75
CA LYS A 84 18.54 3.29 -20.68
C LYS A 84 19.11 2.50 -19.51
N SER A 85 18.73 2.87 -18.29
CA SER A 85 19.05 2.07 -17.11
C SER A 85 18.59 0.61 -17.28
N PRO A 86 19.38 -0.37 -16.83
CA PRO A 86 19.02 -1.79 -16.97
C PRO A 86 17.73 -2.09 -16.18
N LYS A 87 16.90 -3.00 -16.71
CA LYS A 87 15.59 -3.38 -16.14
C LYS A 87 15.66 -4.13 -14.79
N GLY A 88 16.85 -4.64 -14.43
CA GLY A 88 17.04 -5.55 -13.29
C GLY A 88 16.53 -6.98 -13.56
N HIS A 89 16.96 -7.94 -12.74
CA HIS A 89 16.45 -9.32 -12.83
C HIS A 89 15.09 -9.45 -12.13
N ALA A 90 14.29 -10.42 -12.59
CA ALA A 90 12.98 -10.70 -11.99
C ALA A 90 13.08 -11.09 -10.50
N PHE A 91 14.18 -11.74 -10.10
CA PHE A 91 14.46 -12.12 -8.72
C PHE A 91 14.65 -10.91 -7.81
N ASP A 92 15.40 -9.91 -8.28
CA ASP A 92 15.71 -8.70 -7.51
C ASP A 92 14.47 -7.82 -7.37
N ASN A 93 13.71 -7.66 -8.45
CA ASN A 93 12.47 -6.88 -8.46
C ASN A 93 11.43 -7.45 -7.47
N LYS A 94 11.42 -8.78 -7.25
CA LYS A 94 10.50 -9.47 -6.33
C LYS A 94 11.08 -9.70 -4.93
N LEU A 95 12.29 -9.21 -4.64
CA LEU A 95 12.93 -9.45 -3.35
C LEU A 95 12.11 -8.85 -2.20
N ALA A 96 11.65 -7.61 -2.35
CA ALA A 96 10.84 -6.93 -1.33
C ALA A 96 9.53 -7.67 -1.02
N GLU A 97 8.84 -8.17 -2.04
CA GLU A 97 7.61 -8.95 -1.88
C GLU A 97 7.86 -10.25 -1.12
N ARG A 98 8.96 -10.95 -1.43
CA ARG A 98 9.34 -12.19 -0.76
C ARG A 98 9.70 -11.97 0.71
N VAL A 99 10.47 -10.92 1.01
CA VAL A 99 10.80 -10.56 2.40
C VAL A 99 9.53 -10.25 3.18
N ALA A 100 8.62 -9.46 2.61
CA ALA A 100 7.34 -9.14 3.25
C ALA A 100 6.47 -10.39 3.50
N LEU A 101 6.51 -11.39 2.62
CA LEU A 101 5.83 -12.67 2.82
C LEU A 101 6.45 -13.48 3.96
N ILE A 102 7.78 -13.54 4.01
CA ILE A 102 8.51 -14.22 5.08
C ILE A 102 8.18 -13.59 6.44
N ASP A 103 8.19 -12.26 6.54
CA ASP A 103 7.87 -11.55 7.80
C ASP A 103 6.43 -11.81 8.28
N LYS A 104 5.47 -11.89 7.34
CA LYS A 104 4.09 -12.24 7.67
C LYS A 104 4.00 -13.67 8.22
N ASN A 105 4.70 -14.62 7.59
CA ASN A 105 4.70 -16.01 8.01
C ASN A 105 5.37 -16.19 9.37
N LEU A 106 6.50 -15.51 9.61
CA LEU A 106 7.21 -15.54 10.89
C LEU A 106 6.34 -15.05 12.05
N LYS A 107 5.57 -13.97 11.84
CA LYS A 107 4.62 -13.46 12.86
C LYS A 107 3.47 -14.43 13.16
N GLY A 108 3.11 -15.30 12.22
CA GLY A 108 2.07 -16.32 12.38
C GLY A 108 2.55 -17.64 12.98
N MET A 109 3.87 -17.84 13.14
CA MET A 109 4.43 -19.15 13.53
C MET A 109 3.98 -19.62 14.91
N ASP A 110 3.91 -18.73 15.91
CA ASP A 110 3.55 -19.14 17.28
C ASP A 110 2.16 -19.79 17.35
N LYS A 111 1.20 -19.23 16.61
CA LYS A 111 -0.17 -19.79 16.53
C LYS A 111 -0.20 -21.14 15.83
N LEU A 112 0.50 -21.26 14.70
CA LEU A 112 0.62 -22.53 13.97
C LEU A 112 1.28 -23.62 14.83
N ILE A 113 2.26 -23.25 15.66
CA ILE A 113 2.91 -24.17 16.60
C ILE A 113 1.92 -24.63 17.69
N GLU A 114 1.08 -23.73 18.20
CA GLU A 114 0.06 -24.09 19.19
C GLU A 114 -1.03 -24.99 18.61
N GLU A 115 -1.54 -24.66 17.43
CA GLU A 115 -2.54 -25.46 16.71
C GLU A 115 -2.02 -26.87 16.40
N THR A 116 -0.83 -26.98 15.83
CA THR A 116 -0.20 -28.28 15.54
C THR A 116 0.09 -29.10 16.80
N ARG A 117 0.43 -28.45 17.93
CA ARG A 117 0.58 -29.13 19.23
C ARG A 117 -0.75 -29.61 19.80
N LYS A 118 -1.83 -28.84 19.64
CA LYS A 118 -3.20 -29.22 20.03
C LYS A 118 -3.65 -30.44 19.23
N GLU A 119 -3.52 -30.39 17.90
CA GLU A 119 -3.86 -31.49 16.99
C GLU A 119 -3.03 -32.75 17.29
N ALA A 120 -1.73 -32.62 17.48
CA ALA A 120 -0.85 -33.74 17.81
C ALA A 120 -1.15 -34.37 19.16
N TYR A 121 -1.80 -33.65 20.08
CA TYR A 121 -2.23 -34.21 21.36
C TYR A 121 -3.57 -34.91 21.24
N LEU A 122 -4.55 -34.28 20.57
CA LEU A 122 -5.88 -34.85 20.33
C LEU A 122 -5.83 -36.13 19.48
N THR A 123 -4.87 -36.23 18.56
CA THR A 123 -4.69 -37.42 17.71
C THR A 123 -3.97 -38.57 18.40
N LYS A 124 -3.24 -38.31 19.50
CA LYS A 124 -2.59 -39.40 20.26
C LYS A 124 -3.68 -40.20 20.97
N PRO A 125 -3.71 -41.54 20.81
CA PRO A 125 -4.65 -42.36 21.58
C PRO A 125 -4.33 -42.21 23.07
N HIS A 126 -5.32 -41.80 23.87
CA HIS A 126 -5.17 -41.66 25.32
C HIS A 126 -5.08 -43.05 25.96
N THR A 127 -3.87 -43.55 26.11
CA THR A 127 -3.59 -44.89 26.65
C THR A 127 -3.70 -44.89 28.18
N PHE A 128 -4.91 -44.94 28.74
CA PHE A 128 -5.15 -45.62 30.02
C PHE A 128 -6.63 -45.83 30.36
N LEU A 129 -7.51 -44.95 29.90
CA LEU A 129 -8.96 -45.02 30.05
C LEU A 129 -9.51 -44.41 28.77
N ASP A 130 -10.46 -45.05 28.08
CA ASP A 130 -11.09 -44.58 26.83
C ASP A 130 -11.97 -43.32 27.03
N ILE A 131 -11.48 -42.36 27.81
CA ILE A 131 -12.07 -41.07 28.05
C ILE A 131 -11.57 -40.17 26.94
N LYS A 132 -12.47 -39.78 26.03
CA LYS A 132 -12.20 -38.73 25.05
C LYS A 132 -12.02 -37.43 25.85
N LEU A 133 -10.81 -36.86 25.84
CA LEU A 133 -10.62 -35.50 26.34
C LEU A 133 -11.29 -34.56 25.34
N ASP A 134 -12.26 -33.78 25.80
CA ASP A 134 -12.88 -32.75 24.99
C ASP A 134 -11.91 -31.58 24.78
N ALA A 135 -12.14 -30.76 23.75
CA ALA A 135 -11.25 -29.66 23.38
C ALA A 135 -11.07 -28.62 24.52
N ASP A 136 -12.08 -28.51 25.40
CA ASP A 136 -12.09 -27.59 26.54
C ASP A 136 -11.17 -28.07 27.68
N ASP A 137 -11.04 -29.38 27.87
CA ASP A 137 -10.18 -29.98 28.91
C ASP A 137 -8.67 -29.87 28.55
N TYR A 138 -8.34 -29.64 27.27
CA TYR A 138 -6.96 -29.48 26.83
C TYR A 138 -6.32 -28.22 27.40
N ASP A 139 -7.04 -27.09 27.39
CA ASP A 139 -6.49 -25.83 27.86
C ASP A 139 -6.23 -25.90 29.38
N GLU A 140 -7.11 -26.52 30.16
CA GLU A 140 -6.89 -26.79 31.59
C GLU A 140 -5.71 -27.74 31.83
N PHE A 141 -5.63 -28.86 31.09
CA PHE A 141 -4.51 -29.80 31.21
C PHE A 141 -3.16 -29.16 30.84
N PHE A 142 -3.15 -28.30 29.81
CA PHE A 142 -1.94 -27.60 29.37
C PHE A 142 -1.49 -26.55 30.39
N GLU A 143 -2.43 -25.87 31.06
CA GLU A 143 -2.12 -24.98 32.18
C GLU A 143 -1.57 -25.72 33.39
N ILE A 144 -2.12 -26.89 33.72
CA ILE A 144 -1.64 -27.75 34.82
C ILE A 144 -0.25 -28.34 34.50
N GLY A 145 -0.02 -28.73 33.24
CA GLY A 145 1.23 -29.32 32.76
C GLY A 145 2.39 -28.34 32.57
N LYS A 146 2.11 -27.02 32.47
CA LYS A 146 3.15 -25.99 32.49
C LYS A 146 3.85 -26.02 33.84
N ARG A 147 5.09 -26.52 33.87
CA ARG A 147 5.98 -26.35 35.03
C ARG A 147 6.14 -24.85 35.30
N VAL A 148 5.39 -24.35 36.28
CA VAL A 148 5.49 -22.97 36.74
C VAL A 148 6.93 -22.78 37.19
N THR A 149 7.68 -21.92 36.48
CA THR A 149 9.06 -21.60 36.84
C THR A 149 9.09 -21.05 38.27
N SER A 150 10.20 -21.23 38.99
CA SER A 150 10.34 -20.71 40.36
C SER A 150 10.03 -19.20 40.43
N LYS A 151 10.40 -18.46 39.38
CA LYS A 151 10.08 -17.03 39.21
C LYS A 151 8.58 -16.77 39.09
N ALA A 152 7.87 -17.53 38.27
CA ALA A 152 6.41 -17.40 38.14
C ALA A 152 5.68 -17.80 39.44
N ARG A 153 6.14 -18.82 40.17
CA ARG A 153 5.58 -19.17 41.50
C ARG A 153 5.79 -18.05 42.52
N LYS A 154 6.97 -17.42 42.52
CA LYS A 154 7.27 -16.29 43.42
C LYS A 154 6.38 -15.08 43.10
N ALA A 155 6.16 -14.79 41.81
CA ALA A 155 5.24 -13.73 41.38
C ALA A 155 3.79 -14.01 41.79
N ASN A 156 3.30 -15.24 41.57
CA ASN A 156 1.95 -15.63 41.96
C ASN A 156 1.73 -15.55 43.48
N ARG A 157 2.69 -16.02 44.29
CA ARG A 157 2.64 -15.88 45.76
C ARG A 157 2.68 -14.42 46.21
N ALA A 158 3.47 -13.57 45.56
CA ALA A 158 3.51 -12.14 45.87
C ALA A 158 2.17 -11.45 45.53
N ALA A 159 1.57 -11.81 44.40
CA ALA A 159 0.26 -11.30 43.99
C ALA A 159 -0.87 -11.78 44.94
N GLU A 160 -0.82 -13.04 45.37
CA GLU A 160 -1.75 -13.56 46.38
C GLU A 160 -1.57 -12.89 47.74
N ALA A 161 -0.33 -12.70 48.19
CA ALA A 161 -0.02 -12.01 49.44
C ALA A 161 -0.50 -10.54 49.40
N ALA A 162 -0.34 -9.85 48.28
CA ALA A 162 -0.85 -8.50 48.09
C ALA A 162 -2.39 -8.46 48.12
N LYS A 163 -3.06 -9.41 47.47
CA LYS A 163 -4.53 -9.55 47.52
C LYS A 163 -5.02 -9.86 48.95
N ALA A 164 -4.31 -10.71 49.68
CA ALA A 164 -4.63 -11.04 51.06
C ALA A 164 -4.40 -9.84 52.01
N ALA A 165 -3.31 -9.10 51.83
CA ALA A 165 -3.03 -7.87 52.58
C ALA A 165 -4.08 -6.78 52.32
N ALA A 166 -4.48 -6.58 51.06
CA ALA A 166 -5.54 -5.65 50.69
C ALA A 166 -6.89 -6.05 51.32
N LYS A 167 -7.25 -7.34 51.31
CA LYS A 167 -8.46 -7.85 51.98
C LYS A 167 -8.37 -7.69 53.50
N ALA A 168 -7.22 -7.91 54.11
CA ALA A 168 -7.01 -7.73 55.56
C ALA A 168 -7.13 -6.25 55.96
N ALA A 169 -6.55 -5.34 55.17
CA ALA A 169 -6.67 -3.90 55.37
C ALA A 169 -8.13 -3.43 55.25
N ALA A 170 -8.87 -3.91 54.24
CA ALA A 170 -10.29 -3.62 54.09
C ALA A 170 -11.14 -4.16 55.26
N LYS A 171 -10.77 -5.32 55.82
CA LYS A 171 -11.44 -5.89 57.01
C LYS A 171 -11.09 -5.14 58.30
N ALA A 172 -9.89 -4.55 58.39
CA ALA A 172 -9.47 -3.73 59.51
C ALA A 172 -10.17 -2.36 59.52
N THR A 173 -10.32 -1.72 58.36
CA THR A 173 -11.03 -0.41 58.25
C THR A 173 -12.51 -0.55 58.57
N THR A 174 -13.16 -1.61 58.11
CA THR A 174 -14.57 -1.94 58.45
C THR A 174 -14.79 -2.29 59.92
N LYS A 175 -13.81 -2.94 60.58
CA LYS A 175 -13.86 -3.20 62.03
C LYS A 175 -13.57 -1.95 62.87
N ALA A 176 -12.74 -1.03 62.38
CA ALA A 176 -12.47 0.26 63.03
C ALA A 176 -13.68 1.21 62.97
N THR A 177 -14.37 1.28 61.83
CA THR A 177 -15.62 2.07 61.69
C THR A 177 -16.80 1.49 62.48
N ALA A 178 -16.85 0.16 62.67
CA ALA A 178 -17.82 -0.47 63.57
C ALA A 178 -17.55 -0.20 65.07
N LYS A 179 -16.28 0.00 65.46
CA LYS A 179 -15.90 0.28 66.86
C LYS A 179 -16.08 1.77 67.25
N THR A 180 -15.92 2.70 66.30
CA THR A 180 -16.19 4.13 66.53
C THR A 180 -17.69 4.45 66.56
N THR A 181 -18.52 3.73 65.81
CA THR A 181 -19.99 3.84 65.88
C THR A 181 -20.56 3.27 67.18
N ALA A 182 -20.01 2.17 67.72
CA ALA A 182 -20.39 1.65 69.04
C ALA A 182 -19.95 2.53 70.23
N LYS A 183 -18.89 3.34 70.06
CA LYS A 183 -18.45 4.32 71.09
C LYS A 183 -19.21 5.65 70.99
N ALA A 184 -19.75 5.99 69.83
CA ALA A 184 -20.62 7.15 69.64
C ALA A 184 -22.03 6.94 70.22
N THR A 185 -22.58 5.71 70.17
CA THR A 185 -23.89 5.40 70.77
C THR A 185 -23.84 5.22 72.30
N ALA A 186 -22.68 4.93 72.89
CA ALA A 186 -22.52 4.92 74.36
C ALA A 186 -22.24 6.31 74.95
N LYS A 187 -21.85 7.31 74.14
CA LYS A 187 -21.61 8.70 74.58
C LYS A 187 -22.80 9.63 74.30
N SER A 188 -23.79 9.20 73.51
CA SER A 188 -25.02 9.96 73.24
C SER A 188 -26.19 9.66 74.19
N ALA A 189 -25.99 8.87 75.26
CA ALA A 189 -27.01 8.59 76.28
C ALA A 189 -26.83 9.38 77.59
N ALA A 190 -25.81 10.23 77.72
CA ALA A 190 -25.49 10.96 78.96
C ALA A 190 -25.55 12.49 78.84
N GLU A 191 -25.83 13.07 77.67
CA GLU A 191 -25.76 14.52 77.53
C GLU A 191 -26.63 15.01 76.37
N THR A 192 -27.94 15.18 76.62
CA THR A 192 -28.79 16.29 76.14
C THR A 192 -30.25 16.08 76.54
N ALA A 193 -30.53 16.32 77.82
CA ALA A 193 -31.79 16.92 78.22
C ALA A 193 -31.70 18.43 77.95
N LYS A 194 -32.21 18.88 76.80
CA LYS A 194 -32.80 20.22 76.56
C LYS A 194 -33.20 20.38 75.10
N GLU A 195 -34.49 20.19 74.86
CA GLU A 195 -35.31 20.84 73.83
C GLU A 195 -35.31 22.38 73.99
N PRO A 196 -35.87 23.21 73.05
CA PRO A 196 -36.63 22.87 71.84
C PRO A 196 -36.36 23.72 70.58
N ALA A 197 -36.98 23.28 69.47
CA ALA A 197 -37.59 24.05 68.38
C ALA A 197 -36.71 24.93 67.45
N LYS A 198 -36.55 24.49 66.19
CA LYS A 198 -37.18 25.19 65.06
C LYS A 198 -37.36 24.27 63.84
N GLU A 199 -38.53 24.47 63.28
CA GLU A 199 -39.29 23.64 62.36
C GLU A 199 -39.02 24.05 60.90
N ALA A 200 -39.15 23.09 60.00
CA ALA A 200 -39.57 23.21 58.60
C ALA A 200 -38.94 24.29 57.69
N GLU A 201 -38.09 23.86 56.74
CA GLU A 201 -38.22 24.19 55.30
C GLU A 201 -37.15 23.48 54.46
N LYS A 202 -37.48 23.18 53.19
CA LYS A 202 -36.60 22.63 52.13
C LYS A 202 -36.33 21.11 52.14
N LYS A 203 -37.42 20.34 52.05
CA LYS A 203 -37.42 19.08 51.29
C LYS A 203 -38.54 19.11 50.25
N GLU A 204 -38.34 19.91 49.21
CA GLU A 204 -39.10 19.80 47.97
C GLU A 204 -38.27 20.48 46.87
N LYS A 205 -38.11 19.83 45.71
CA LYS A 205 -37.12 20.10 44.64
C LYS A 205 -35.74 19.47 44.87
N VAL A 206 -35.60 18.18 44.52
CA VAL A 206 -34.57 17.60 43.61
C VAL A 206 -34.94 16.10 43.44
N ASN A 207 -36.21 15.81 43.15
CA ASN A 207 -36.64 14.45 42.82
C ASN A 207 -37.55 14.47 41.59
N GLU A 208 -37.08 15.13 40.52
CA GLU A 208 -37.75 15.18 39.22
C GLU A 208 -36.74 15.42 38.10
N LYS A 209 -35.64 14.64 38.06
CA LYS A 209 -34.71 14.68 36.91
C LYS A 209 -33.88 13.41 36.66
N GLN A 210 -34.33 12.24 37.13
CA GLN A 210 -33.69 10.96 36.82
C GLN A 210 -34.63 9.86 36.27
N LYS A 211 -35.84 10.26 35.84
CA LYS A 211 -36.62 9.48 34.86
C LYS A 211 -36.50 10.21 33.53
N MET A 212 -35.76 9.64 32.58
CA MET A 212 -35.74 9.85 31.12
C MET A 212 -34.30 9.64 30.63
N GLY A 213 -34.04 8.55 29.91
CA GLY A 213 -32.74 8.28 29.30
C GLY A 213 -32.32 6.81 29.31
N LYS A 214 -33.24 5.91 28.97
CA LYS A 214 -32.96 4.50 28.70
C LYS A 214 -33.44 4.20 27.28
N GLU A 215 -32.66 4.56 26.27
CA GLU A 215 -32.82 4.08 24.88
C GLU A 215 -31.63 4.51 23.98
N GLY A 216 -31.07 3.56 23.22
CA GLY A 216 -30.00 3.72 22.21
C GLY A 216 -28.57 3.68 22.77
N ALA A 217 -27.61 2.88 22.32
CA ALA A 217 -27.40 2.30 21.00
C ALA A 217 -26.58 1.00 21.08
N LYS A 218 -27.02 0.00 20.30
CA LYS A 218 -26.31 -1.22 19.90
C LYS A 218 -26.48 -1.30 18.38
N LYS A 219 -25.43 -1.74 17.65
CA LYS A 219 -25.25 -1.83 16.17
C LYS A 219 -24.78 -0.51 15.52
N GLU A 220 -23.84 -0.46 14.58
CA GLU A 220 -23.39 -1.39 13.53
C GLU A 220 -21.94 -0.98 13.13
N LYS A 221 -20.92 -1.84 13.19
CA LYS A 221 -20.38 -2.66 12.07
C LYS A 221 -20.49 -2.03 10.66
N GLY A 222 -19.32 -1.73 10.08
CA GLY A 222 -19.04 -1.94 8.65
C GLY A 222 -18.76 -0.70 7.80
N LYS A 223 -17.51 -0.53 7.37
CA LYS A 223 -17.13 -0.37 5.95
C LYS A 223 -15.60 -0.32 5.79
N GLU A 224 -15.08 -1.43 5.29
CA GLU A 224 -13.89 -1.48 4.43
C GLU A 224 -14.26 -1.05 3.00
N ALA A 225 -13.22 -0.94 2.17
CA ALA A 225 -13.17 -0.68 0.73
C ALA A 225 -13.35 0.80 0.34
N GLU A 226 -12.68 1.39 -0.64
CA GLU A 226 -11.68 1.01 -1.64
C GLU A 226 -11.72 2.22 -2.60
N THR A 227 -10.59 2.76 -3.04
CA THR A 227 -10.38 3.29 -4.40
C THR A 227 -8.98 3.91 -4.45
N ASP A 228 -8.00 3.34 -5.13
CA ASP A 228 -7.80 3.12 -6.57
C ASP A 228 -6.92 4.22 -7.19
N LYS A 229 -6.15 3.76 -8.17
CA LYS A 229 -5.01 4.40 -8.82
C LYS A 229 -5.34 5.72 -9.51
N LYS A 230 -4.34 6.61 -9.55
CA LYS A 230 -3.93 7.26 -10.80
C LYS A 230 -2.43 7.55 -10.78
#